data_AF-A0A0A1Z9R5-F1
#
_entry.id   AF-A0A0A1Z9R5-F1
#
_cell.length_a   1.000
_cell.length_b   1.000
_cell.length_c   1.000
_cell.angle_alpha   90.00
_cell.angle_beta   90.00
_cell.angle_gamma   90.00
#
_symmetry.space_group_name_H-M   'P 1'
#
loop_
_entity.id
_entity.type
_entity.pdbx_description
1 polymer ?
#
loop_
_entity_poly.entity_id
_entity_poly.type
_entity_poly.pdbx_seq_one_letter_code
_entity_poly.pdbx_strand_id
1 'polypeptide(L)'
;MKIQNGASASTGSACPKKATELWFVTHPKVPKALLGPFLSEADAEFGRLVMRSAGAHVTACLVDGIDDITRWHGVNNGQVCRAFAGADRREVGHG
;
A
#
# COMPACT_ATOMS: atom_id res chain seq x y z
N MET A 1 -40.56 45.52 4.68
CA MET A 1 -39.14 45.47 5.10
C MET A 1 -39.04 45.01 6.55
N LYS A 2 -38.42 43.85 6.80
CA LYS A 2 -37.56 43.59 7.97
C LYS A 2 -36.74 42.34 7.66
N ILE A 3 -35.42 42.51 7.55
CA ILE A 3 -34.41 41.47 7.32
C ILE A 3 -33.67 41.28 8.65
N GLN A 4 -33.63 40.06 9.18
CA GLN A 4 -32.67 39.59 10.21
C GLN A 4 -32.51 38.08 9.99
N ASN A 5 -31.56 37.62 9.18
CA ASN A 5 -30.17 37.26 9.50
C ASN A 5 -30.04 36.26 10.66
N GLY A 6 -29.75 35.00 10.32
CA GLY A 6 -29.62 33.89 11.26
C GLY A 6 -28.70 32.80 10.69
N ALA A 7 -27.41 33.08 10.71
CA ALA A 7 -26.26 32.18 10.77
C ALA A 7 -26.12 31.05 9.72
N SER A 8 -25.11 31.21 8.87
CA SER A 8 -24.40 30.11 8.21
C SER A 8 -23.68 29.25 9.25
N ALA A 9 -23.90 27.94 9.17
CA ALA A 9 -22.87 26.96 9.51
C ALA A 9 -23.04 25.76 8.57
N SER A 10 -22.24 25.76 7.50
CA SER A 10 -21.93 24.51 6.81
C SER A 10 -21.13 23.69 7.81
N THR A 11 -21.78 22.75 8.47
CA THR A 11 -21.09 21.71 9.24
C THR A 11 -20.44 20.78 8.22
N GLY A 12 -19.40 21.28 7.56
CA GLY A 12 -18.45 20.46 6.86
C GLY A 12 -17.94 19.47 7.89
N SER A 13 -18.39 18.23 7.76
CA SER A 13 -17.91 17.10 8.54
C SER A 13 -16.40 17.04 8.37
N ALA A 14 -15.67 17.65 9.31
CA ALA A 14 -14.26 17.44 9.50
C ALA A 14 -14.07 16.08 10.19
N CYS A 15 -14.64 15.02 9.61
CA CYS A 15 -14.10 13.70 9.84
C CYS A 15 -12.71 13.72 9.21
N PRO A 16 -11.62 13.61 10.00
CA PRO A 16 -10.31 13.40 9.41
C PRO A 16 -10.42 12.16 8.54
N LYS A 17 -10.05 12.26 7.25
CA LYS A 17 -9.94 11.07 6.41
C LYS A 17 -9.05 10.08 7.18
N LYS A 18 -9.57 8.88 7.44
CA LYS A 18 -8.80 7.84 8.11
C LYS A 18 -7.53 7.62 7.29
N ALA A 19 -6.37 7.81 7.92
CA ALA A 19 -5.08 7.58 7.25
C ALA A 19 -5.08 6.17 6.66
N THR A 20 -4.59 6.06 5.42
CA THR A 20 -4.50 4.78 4.72
C THR A 20 -3.11 4.20 4.92
N GLU A 21 -3.02 2.89 5.15
CA GLU A 21 -1.73 2.20 5.22
C GLU A 21 -1.27 1.81 3.81
N LEU A 22 -0.04 2.19 3.49
CA LEU A 22 0.71 1.66 2.37
C LEU A 22 1.83 0.78 2.90
N TRP A 23 2.02 -0.36 2.24
CA TRP A 23 2.99 -1.36 2.66
C TRP A 23 4.18 -1.38 1.69
N PHE A 24 5.36 -1.64 2.22
CA PHE A 24 6.62 -1.66 1.47
C PHE A 24 7.50 -2.79 1.97
N VAL A 25 8.36 -3.32 1.10
CA VAL A 25 9.47 -4.18 1.49
C VAL A 25 10.71 -3.31 1.63
N THR A 26 11.32 -3.30 2.81
CA THR A 26 12.51 -2.50 3.12
C THR A 26 13.63 -3.41 3.62
N HIS A 27 14.84 -2.87 3.74
CA HIS A 27 15.99 -3.59 4.24
C HIS A 27 16.88 -2.64 5.06
N PRO A 28 17.36 -3.02 6.25
CA PRO A 28 18.05 -2.09 7.16
C PRO A 28 19.36 -1.52 6.59
N LYS A 29 19.95 -2.19 5.59
CA LYS A 29 21.16 -1.72 4.90
C LYS A 29 20.89 -0.78 3.70
N VAL A 30 19.62 -0.50 3.38
CA VAL A 30 19.26 0.33 2.21
C VAL A 30 18.28 1.42 2.66
N PRO A 31 18.58 2.71 2.42
CA PRO A 31 17.77 3.81 2.93
C PRO A 31 16.48 4.07 2.12
N LYS A 32 16.03 3.09 1.34
CA LYS A 32 14.83 3.16 0.50
C LYS A 32 14.09 1.83 0.50
N ALA A 33 12.80 1.87 0.19
CA ALA A 33 12.05 0.67 -0.11
C ALA A 33 12.68 -0.08 -1.27
N LEU A 34 12.81 -1.40 -1.11
CA LEU A 34 13.22 -2.31 -2.17
C LEU A 34 12.04 -2.61 -3.11
N LEU A 35 10.83 -2.69 -2.56
CA LEU A 35 9.62 -2.97 -3.31
C LEU A 35 8.40 -2.29 -2.69
N GLY A 36 7.41 -1.97 -3.52
CA GLY A 36 6.18 -1.28 -3.13
C GLY A 36 5.89 -0.09 -4.05
N PRO A 37 4.81 0.65 -3.81
CA PRO A 37 3.83 0.44 -2.73
C PRO A 37 3.01 -0.84 -2.91
N PHE A 38 2.42 -1.33 -1.82
CA PHE A 38 1.41 -2.39 -1.78
C PHE A 38 0.18 -1.89 -1.02
N LEU A 39 -1.01 -2.31 -1.45
CA LEU A 39 -2.29 -1.94 -0.81
C LEU A 39 -2.68 -2.88 0.33
N SER A 40 -1.93 -3.96 0.53
CA SER A 40 -2.14 -4.91 1.62
C SER A 40 -0.82 -5.47 2.13
N GLU A 41 -0.78 -5.79 3.42
CA GLU A 41 0.37 -6.46 4.05
C GLU A 41 0.65 -7.81 3.40
N ALA A 42 -0.38 -8.59 3.09
CA ALA A 42 -0.24 -9.90 2.46
C ALA A 42 0.48 -9.82 1.11
N ASP A 43 0.16 -8.82 0.29
CA ASP A 43 0.84 -8.60 -0.99
C ASP A 43 2.29 -8.13 -0.78
N ALA A 44 2.56 -7.34 0.25
CA ALA A 44 3.92 -6.96 0.62
C ALA A 44 4.75 -8.16 1.11
N GLU A 45 4.14 -9.10 1.84
CA GLU A 45 4.81 -10.35 2.26
C GLU A 45 5.13 -11.24 1.05
N PHE A 46 4.24 -11.34 0.05
CA PHE A 46 4.60 -11.97 -1.22
C PHE A 46 5.79 -11.27 -1.88
N GLY A 47 5.82 -9.92 -1.86
CA GLY A 47 6.95 -9.14 -2.33
C GLY A 47 8.26 -9.46 -1.59
N ARG A 48 8.19 -9.60 -0.26
CA ARG A 48 9.33 -9.99 0.59
C ARG A 48 9.83 -11.39 0.24
N LEU A 49 8.93 -12.34 0.04
CA LEU A 49 9.28 -13.71 -0.39
C LEU A 49 9.98 -13.70 -1.75
N VAL A 50 9.44 -12.96 -2.73
CA VAL A 50 10.02 -12.83 -4.08
C VAL A 50 11.41 -12.18 -4.04
N MET A 51 11.65 -11.22 -3.14
CA MET A 51 12.95 -10.54 -2.99
C MET A 51 14.08 -11.48 -2.54
N ARG A 52 13.75 -12.60 -1.86
CA ARG A 52 14.70 -13.62 -1.36
C ARG A 52 15.91 -13.04 -0.60
N SER A 53 15.70 -11.96 0.15
CA SER A 53 16.73 -11.32 0.96
C SER A 53 16.46 -11.55 2.44
N ALA A 54 17.40 -12.19 3.15
CA ALA A 54 17.24 -12.59 4.55
C ALA A 54 17.03 -11.42 5.53
N GLY A 55 17.39 -10.19 5.15
CA GLY A 55 17.18 -8.98 5.96
C GLY A 55 16.00 -8.12 5.50
N ALA A 56 15.27 -8.53 4.47
CA ALA A 56 14.12 -7.79 3.98
C ALA A 56 12.91 -8.01 4.89
N HIS A 57 12.20 -6.93 5.20
CA HIS A 57 11.03 -6.94 6.07
C HIS A 57 9.93 -6.06 5.47
N VAL A 58 8.69 -6.36 5.85
CA VAL A 58 7.52 -5.56 5.48
C VAL A 58 7.35 -4.41 6.48
N THR A 59 7.10 -3.21 5.97
CA THR A 59 6.86 -2.00 6.78
C THR A 59 5.64 -1.27 6.26
N ALA A 60 4.82 -0.75 7.18
CA ALA A 60 3.70 0.13 6.86
C ALA A 60 4.09 1.61 6.97
N CYS A 61 3.46 2.44 6.13
CA CYS A 61 3.49 3.90 6.20
C CYS A 61 2.05 4.41 6.16
N LEU A 62 1.71 5.32 7.07
CA LEU A 62 0.41 6.01 7.06
C LEU A 62 0.46 7.20 6.10
N VAL A 63 -0.51 7.26 5.20
CA VAL A 63 -0.67 8.36 4.25
C VAL A 63 -2.08 8.95 4.34
N ASP A 64 -2.20 10.26 4.12
CA ASP A 64 -3.50 10.97 4.17
C ASP A 64 -4.46 10.55 3.04
N GLY A 65 -3.91 9.96 1.99
CA GLY A 65 -4.64 9.45 0.85
C GLY A 65 -3.72 8.75 -0.14
N ILE A 66 -4.33 8.03 -1.07
CA ILE A 66 -3.65 7.34 -2.17
C ILE A 66 -4.25 7.90 -3.47
N ASP A 67 -3.41 8.45 -4.33
CA ASP A 67 -3.81 8.85 -5.69
C ASP A 67 -3.96 7.64 -6.62
N ASP A 68 -4.57 7.85 -7.79
CA ASP A 68 -4.86 6.75 -8.73
C ASP A 68 -3.59 6.05 -9.25
N ILE A 69 -2.48 6.77 -9.41
CA ILE A 69 -1.21 6.19 -9.86
C ILE A 69 -0.67 5.27 -8.77
N THR A 70 -0.60 5.76 -7.53
CA THR A 70 -0.16 4.97 -6.37
C THR A 70 -1.05 3.74 -6.17
N ARG A 71 -2.37 3.88 -6.38
CA ARG A 71 -3.33 2.77 -6.34
C ARG A 71 -3.05 1.74 -7.42
N TRP A 72 -2.87 2.18 -8.67
CA TRP A 72 -2.58 1.29 -9.79
C TRP A 72 -1.27 0.52 -9.58
N HIS A 73 -0.22 1.21 -9.15
CA HIS A 73 1.06 0.60 -8.79
C HIS A 73 0.90 -0.44 -7.68
N GLY A 74 0.13 -0.13 -6.63
CA GLY A 74 -0.13 -1.05 -5.54
C GLY A 74 -0.85 -2.32 -5.96
N VAL A 75 -1.85 -2.21 -6.84
CA VAL A 75 -2.55 -3.38 -7.42
C VAL A 75 -1.59 -4.21 -8.29
N ASN A 76 -0.85 -3.56 -9.19
CA ASN A 76 0.10 -4.23 -10.08
C ASN A 76 1.16 -5.00 -9.28
N ASN A 77 1.78 -4.34 -8.30
CA ASN A 77 2.80 -4.96 -7.45
C ASN A 77 2.26 -6.19 -6.72
N GLY A 78 1.04 -6.12 -6.16
CA GLY A 78 0.42 -7.25 -5.48
C GLY A 78 0.14 -8.43 -6.41
N GLN A 79 -0.43 -8.17 -7.59
CA GLN A 79 -0.68 -9.21 -8.60
C GLN A 79 0.61 -9.89 -9.06
N VAL A 80 1.64 -9.10 -9.39
CA VAL A 80 2.94 -9.61 -9.82
C VAL A 80 3.59 -10.46 -8.73
N CYS A 81 3.68 -9.95 -7.50
CA CYS A 81 4.34 -10.67 -6.41
C CYS A 81 3.62 -11.97 -6.05
N ARG A 82 2.28 -11.96 -6.04
CA ARG A 82 1.48 -13.18 -5.81
C ARG A 82 1.72 -14.23 -6.89
N ALA A 83 1.79 -13.82 -8.16
CA ALA A 83 2.06 -14.74 -9.27
C ALA A 83 3.44 -15.38 -9.14
N PHE A 84 4.48 -14.58 -8.86
CA PHE A 84 5.85 -15.10 -8.69
C PHE A 84 6.01 -15.96 -7.43
N ALA A 85 5.41 -15.57 -6.31
CA ALA A 85 5.42 -16.38 -5.09
C ALA A 85 4.64 -17.69 -5.25
N GLY A 86 3.59 -17.71 -6.08
CA GLY A 86 2.85 -18.92 -6.44
C GLY A 86 3.61 -19.83 -7.41
N ALA A 87 4.36 -19.26 -8.34
CA ALA A 87 5.22 -19.99 -9.27
C ALA A 87 6.36 -20.72 -8.54
N ASP A 88 6.92 -20.12 -7.50
CA ASP A 88 7.95 -20.75 -6.65
C ASP A 88 7.46 -22.06 -5.97
N ARG A 89 6.14 -22.18 -5.75
CA ARG A 89 5.52 -23.38 -5.16
C ARG A 89 5.18 -24.45 -6.19
N ARG A 90 5.18 -24.12 -7.48
CA ARG A 90 5.10 -25.08 -8.57
C ARG A 90 6.51 -25.35 -9.03
N GLU A 91 7.18 -26.31 -8.41
CA GLU A 91 8.36 -26.91 -9.02
C GLU A 91 8.05 -27.20 -10.49
N VAL A 92 8.81 -26.60 -11.40
CA VAL A 92 8.79 -26.94 -12.81
C VAL A 92 9.35 -28.35 -12.91
N GLY A 93 8.46 -29.34 -12.93
CA GLY A 93 8.79 -30.71 -13.28
C GLY A 93 9.35 -30.69 -14.71
N HIS A 94 10.67 -30.80 -14.82
CA HIS A 94 11.33 -31.15 -16.07
C HIS A 94 11.05 -32.64 -16.32
N GLY A 95 9.89 -32.92 -16.91
CA GLY A 95 9.55 -34.20 -17.51
C GLY A 95 9.76 -34.16 -19.01
#